data_AF-A0A934G1Z2-F1
#
_entry.id   AF-A0A934G1Z2-F1
#
_cell.length_a   1.000
_cell.length_b   1.000
_cell.length_c   1.000
_cell.angle_alpha   90.00
_cell.angle_beta   90.00
_cell.angle_gamma   90.00
#
_symmetry.space_group_name_H-M   'P 1'
#
loop_
_entity.id
_entity.type
_entity.pdbx_description
1 polymer ?
#
loop_
_entity_poly.entity_id
_entity_poly.type
_entity_poly.pdbx_seq_one_letter_code
_entity_poly.pdbx_strand_id
1 'polypeptide(L)' 'MRKIFRIALVGVALMGAAGCTHVNPWEREYLADPTMQFDYNKEEKAVREHFLGTREGSSGSFGVSGGGCGCN' A
#
# COMPACT_ATOMS: atom_id res chain seq x y z
N MET A 1 -1.93 13.35 40.19
CA MET A 1 -1.23 13.27 38.89
C MET A 1 -1.44 11.92 38.17
N ARG A 2 -1.12 10.76 38.76
CA ARG A 2 -1.33 9.43 38.12
C ARG A 2 -2.77 9.15 37.66
N LYS A 3 -3.80 9.59 38.39
CA LYS A 3 -5.21 9.41 37.99
C LYS A 3 -5.59 10.25 36.77
N ILE A 4 -5.11 11.49 36.72
CA ILE A 4 -5.32 12.42 35.58
C ILE A 4 -4.65 11.86 34.32
N PHE A 5 -3.43 11.33 34.47
CA PHE A 5 -2.69 10.71 33.36
C PHE A 5 -3.39 9.46 32.81
N ARG A 6 -3.99 8.64 33.67
CA ARG A 6 -4.80 7.47 33.25
C ARG A 6 -6.07 7.87 32.50
N ILE A 7 -6.76 8.92 32.96
CA ILE A 7 -7.96 9.44 32.30
C ILE A 7 -7.62 9.98 30.92
N ALA A 8 -6.52 10.74 30.80
CA ALA A 8 -6.05 11.25 29.52
C ALA A 8 -5.70 10.13 28.53
N LEU A 9 -5.04 9.07 29.00
CA LEU A 9 -4.64 7.93 28.16
C LEU A 9 -5.85 7.14 27.63
N VAL A 10 -6.88 6.95 28.46
CA VAL A 10 -8.14 6.33 28.03
C VAL A 10 -8.88 7.21 27.03
N GLY A 11 -8.89 8.53 27.23
CA GLY A 11 -9.49 9.48 26.29
C GLY A 11 -8.87 9.43 24.90
N VAL A 12 -7.53 9.40 24.82
CA VAL A 12 -6.80 9.29 23.55
C VAL A 12 -7.07 7.96 22.84
N ALA A 13 -7.12 6.85 23.58
CA ALA A 13 -7.41 5.54 23.00
C ALA A 13 -8.83 5.46 22.39
N LEU A 14 -9.82 6.07 23.04
CA LEU A 14 -11.20 6.11 22.54
C LEU A 14 -11.34 6.98 21.27
N MET A 15 -10.60 8.09 21.17
CA MET A 15 -10.62 8.93 19.96
C MET A 15 -10.00 8.22 18.76
N GLY A 16 -8.96 7.40 18.95
CA GLY A 16 -8.33 6.63 17.87
C GLY A 16 -9.24 5.54 17.28
N ALA A 17 -10.17 4.99 18.07
CA ALA A 17 -11.08 3.94 17.61
C ALA A 17 -12.22 4.46 16.71
N ALA A 18 -12.49 5.77 16.71
CA ALA A 18 -13.56 6.37 15.91
C ALA A 18 -13.21 6.54 14.41
N GLY A 19 -11.94 6.35 14.02
CA GLY A 19 -11.49 6.54 12.62
C GLY A 19 -11.79 5.35 11.70
N CYS A 20 -11.96 4.15 12.24
CA CYS A 20 -12.21 2.93 11.45
C CYS A 20 -13.72 2.68 11.33
N THR A 21 -14.38 3.43 10.43
CA THR A 21 -15.80 3.22 10.10
C THR A 21 -15.91 2.38 8.83
N HIS A 22 -16.85 1.43 8.83
CA HIS A 22 -17.16 0.63 7.65
C HIS A 22 -18.07 1.44 6.72
N VAL A 23 -17.51 1.90 5.62
CA VAL A 23 -18.21 2.70 4.61
C VAL A 23 -18.68 1.79 3.47
N ASN A 24 -19.94 1.92 3.06
CA ASN A 24 -20.50 1.09 2.01
C ASN A 24 -19.81 1.33 0.66
N PRO A 25 -19.78 0.34 -0.26
CA PRO A 25 -19.06 0.47 -1.52
C PRO A 25 -19.48 1.69 -2.38
N TRP A 26 -20.77 2.06 -2.36
CA TRP A 26 -21.31 3.20 -3.13
C TRP A 26 -21.01 4.57 -2.49
N GLU A 27 -20.66 4.62 -1.20
CA GLU A 27 -20.24 5.85 -0.51
C GLU A 27 -18.77 6.21 -0.81
N ARG A 28 -18.05 5.33 -1.51
CA ARG A 28 -16.64 5.50 -1.91
C ARG A 28 -16.48 6.10 -3.31
N GLU A 29 -17.54 6.71 -3.85
CA GLU A 29 -17.68 7.09 -5.27
C GLU A 29 -16.46 7.86 -5.82
N TYR A 30 -15.87 8.75 -5.02
CA TYR A 30 -14.69 9.54 -5.41
C TYR A 30 -13.33 8.97 -4.97
N LEU A 31 -13.31 7.86 -4.21
CA LEU A 31 -12.09 7.22 -3.70
C LEU A 31 -11.60 6.05 -4.56
N ALA A 32 -12.34 5.67 -5.59
CA ALA A 32 -12.02 4.54 -6.47
C ALA A 32 -12.03 4.97 -7.95
N ASP A 33 -11.42 6.11 -8.26
CA ASP A 33 -11.26 6.56 -9.64
C ASP A 33 -10.48 5.49 -10.45
N PRO A 34 -10.93 5.11 -11.66
CA PRO A 34 -10.21 4.17 -12.52
C PRO A 34 -8.74 4.53 -12.75
N THR A 35 -8.37 5.81 -12.67
CA THR A 35 -6.98 6.28 -12.78
C THR A 35 -6.09 5.88 -11.59
N MET A 36 -6.68 5.52 -10.45
CA MET A 36 -5.97 5.01 -9.28
C MET A 36 -5.72 3.50 -9.36
N GLN A 37 -6.18 2.82 -10.42
CA GLN A 37 -5.93 1.39 -10.62
C GLN A 37 -4.47 1.17 -11.02
N PHE A 38 -3.73 0.49 -10.14
CA PHE A 38 -2.40 0.01 -10.48
C PHE A 38 -2.47 -0.96 -11.65
N ASP A 39 -1.55 -0.79 -12.59
CA ASP A 39 -1.36 -1.67 -13.74
C ASP A 39 -2.64 -1.92 -14.56
N TYR A 40 -3.48 -0.89 -14.71
CA TYR A 40 -4.70 -0.95 -15.52
C TYR A 40 -4.42 -1.49 -16.94
N ASN A 41 -3.32 -1.03 -17.56
CA ASN A 41 -2.85 -1.51 -18.84
C ASN A 41 -1.76 -2.58 -18.66
N LYS A 42 -2.10 -3.82 -19.01
CA LYS A 42 -1.18 -4.97 -18.91
C LYS A 42 0.02 -4.86 -19.84
N GLU A 43 -0.14 -4.28 -21.02
CA GLU A 43 0.95 -4.13 -21.99
C GLU A 43 1.97 -3.10 -21.50
N GLU A 44 1.48 -1.97 -20.99
CA GLU A 44 2.33 -0.94 -20.38
C GLU A 44 3.08 -1.48 -19.15
N LYS A 45 2.38 -2.25 -18.30
CA LYS A 45 2.99 -2.95 -17.17
C LYS A 45 4.13 -3.86 -17.63
N ALA A 46 3.90 -4.71 -18.62
CA ALA A 46 4.90 -5.66 -19.11
C ALA A 46 6.16 -4.95 -19.65
N VAL A 47 5.98 -3.87 -20.41
CA VAL A 47 7.11 -3.06 -20.91
C VAL A 47 7.87 -2.41 -19.77
N ARG A 48 7.16 -1.84 -18.79
CA ARG A 48 7.76 -1.20 -17.61
C ARG A 48 8.55 -2.20 -16.76
N GLU A 49 8.00 -3.38 -16.52
CA GLU A 49 8.67 -4.46 -15.79
C GLU A 49 9.90 -4.98 -16.52
N HIS A 50 9.86 -5.11 -17.85
CA HIS A 50 11.03 -5.49 -18.65
C HIS A 50 12.16 -4.44 -18.57
N PHE A 51 11.81 -3.16 -18.69
CA PHE A 51 12.78 -2.07 -18.59
C PHE A 51 13.41 -2.00 -17.20
N LEU A 52 12.58 -2.01 -16.15
CA LEU A 52 13.04 -1.98 -14.77
C LEU A 52 13.82 -3.24 -14.40
N GLY A 53 13.37 -4.43 -14.82
CA GLY A 53 14.10 -5.68 -14.60
C GLY A 53 15.49 -5.69 -15.25
N THR A 54 15.64 -5.05 -16.42
CA THR A 54 16.96 -4.88 -17.06
C THR A 54 17.83 -3.89 -16.29
N ARG A 55 17.26 -2.78 -15.83
CA ARG A 55 18.00 -1.67 -15.21
C ARG A 55 18.36 -1.94 -13.74
N GLU A 56 17.46 -2.63 -13.04
CA GLU A 56 17.46 -2.83 -11.59
C GLU A 56 17.51 -4.32 -11.24
N GLY A 57 18.04 -5.13 -12.17
CA GLY A 57 18.16 -6.57 -12.00
C GLY A 57 18.70 -6.93 -10.61
N SER A 58 19.80 -6.32 -10.17
CA SER A 58 20.41 -6.63 -8.86
C SER A 58 19.53 -6.44 -7.62
N SER A 59 18.42 -5.70 -7.67
CA SER A 59 17.54 -5.44 -6.53
C SER A 59 16.37 -6.43 -6.37
N GLY A 60 16.29 -7.47 -7.21
CA GLY A 60 15.18 -8.41 -7.22
C GLY A 60 14.12 -7.98 -8.24
N SER A 61 13.74 -8.91 -9.10
CA SER A 61 12.79 -8.67 -10.19
C SER A 61 11.35 -9.02 -9.80
N PHE A 62 10.37 -8.53 -10.58
CA PHE A 62 8.91 -8.67 -10.41
C PHE A 62 8.37 -10.11 -10.56
N GLY A 63 9.14 -11.13 -10.24
CA GLY A 63 8.73 -12.55 -10.28
C GLY A 63 9.39 -13.41 -11.36
N VAL A 64 10.23 -12.83 -12.22
CA VAL A 64 11.16 -13.59 -13.07
C VAL A 64 12.53 -13.65 -12.40
N SER A 65 13.20 -14.80 -12.46
CA SER A 65 14.54 -15.03 -11.89
C SER A 65 15.58 -14.18 -12.63
N GLY A 66 15.62 -12.90 -12.32
CA GLY A 66 16.25 -11.89 -13.16
C GLY A 66 16.80 -10.74 -12.35
N GLY A 67 17.45 -11.09 -11.24
CA GLY A 67 18.57 -10.32 -10.75
C GLY A 67 18.63 -10.16 -9.23
N GLY A 68 19.86 -10.00 -8.79
CA GLY A 68 20.40 -10.30 -7.48
C GLY A 68 21.69 -11.08 -7.71
N CYS A 69 22.46 -11.35 -6.66
CA CYS A 69 23.74 -12.09 -6.73
C CYS A 69 23.61 -13.54 -7.24
N GLY A 70 22.46 -13.95 -7.78
CA GLY A 70 22.21 -15.28 -8.28
C GLY A 70 22.12 -16.36 -7.21
N CYS A 71 22.10 -16.01 -5.93
CA CYS A 71 21.98 -16.96 -4.83
C CYS A 71 20.52 -17.40 -4.66
N ASN A 72 20.10 -18.36 -5.48
CA ASN A 72 19.19 -19.42 -5.02
C ASN A 72 20.04 -20.65 -4.70
#